data_AF-A0AAV2ZH15-F1
#
_entry.id   AF-A0AAV2ZH15-F1
#
_cell.length_a   1.000
_cell.length_b   1.000
_cell.length_c   1.000
_cell.angle_alpha   90.00
_cell.angle_beta   90.00
_cell.angle_gamma   90.00
#
_symmetry.space_group_name_H-M   'P 1'
#
loop_
_entity.id
_entity.type
_entity.pdbx_description
1 polymer ?
#
loop_
_entity_poly.entity_id
_entity_poly.type
_entity_poly.pdbx_seq_one_letter_code
_entity_poly.pdbx_strand_id
1 'polypeptide(L)'
;MSNILTFGKYKNQTIEEVYGKDVQYARWLRTQDILIESKPEIKQFLEDKFKDSDNSYLLTWGKYKNHTIKWIHTKSLLSMVAKK
;
A
#
# COMPACT_ATOMS: atom_id res chain seq x y z
N MET A 1 6.84 1.39 -21.65
CA MET A 1 5.40 1.70 -21.82
C MET A 1 4.92 2.35 -20.54
N SER A 2 4.28 3.52 -20.64
CA SER A 2 3.89 4.32 -19.48
C SER A 2 2.50 3.90 -18.99
N ASN A 3 2.45 3.24 -17.82
CA ASN A 3 1.21 2.76 -17.19
C ASN A 3 0.45 3.92 -16.54
N ILE A 4 -0.20 4.71 -17.41
CA ILE A 4 -0.95 5.91 -17.03
C ILE A 4 -2.35 5.51 -16.54
N LEU A 5 -2.71 6.01 -15.36
CA LEU A 5 -4.04 5.89 -14.80
C LEU A 5 -5.01 6.79 -15.58
N THR A 6 -6.11 6.24 -16.06
CA THR A 6 -7.14 6.99 -16.81
C THR A 6 -8.32 7.39 -15.93
N PHE A 7 -8.29 7.05 -14.64
CA PHE A 7 -9.39 7.21 -13.69
C PHE A 7 -8.88 7.59 -12.30
N GLY A 8 -9.82 7.99 -11.43
CA GLY A 8 -9.55 8.28 -10.02
C GLY A 8 -8.84 9.60 -9.75
N LYS A 9 -8.34 9.76 -8.53
CA LYS A 9 -7.72 10.99 -8.01
C LYS A 9 -6.43 11.36 -8.74
N TYR A 10 -5.67 10.36 -9.20
CA TYR A 10 -4.38 10.53 -9.86
C TYR A 10 -4.45 10.24 -11.37
N LYS A 11 -5.55 10.65 -12.01
CA LYS A 11 -5.73 10.53 -13.46
C LYS A 11 -4.59 11.24 -14.22
N ASN A 12 -4.15 10.64 -15.32
CA ASN A 12 -3.02 11.05 -16.16
C ASN A 12 -1.63 10.95 -15.51
N GLN A 13 -1.52 10.37 -14.31
CA GLN A 13 -0.24 10.06 -13.69
C GLN A 13 0.11 8.58 -13.90
N THR A 14 1.41 8.29 -13.87
CA THR A 14 1.90 6.92 -13.93
C THR A 14 1.69 6.20 -12.60
N ILE A 15 1.43 4.88 -12.66
CA ILE A 15 1.29 4.06 -11.44
C ILE A 15 2.52 4.15 -10.54
N GLU A 16 3.70 4.32 -11.13
CA GLU A 16 4.98 4.48 -10.43
C GLU A 16 5.03 5.77 -9.61
N GLU A 17 4.64 6.90 -10.20
CA GLU A 17 4.53 8.17 -9.47
C GLU A 17 3.50 8.11 -8.35
N VAL A 18 2.36 7.47 -8.60
CA VAL A 18 1.30 7.35 -7.61
C VAL A 18 1.73 6.45 -6.47
N TYR A 19 2.46 5.37 -6.75
CA TYR A 19 3.04 4.52 -5.71
C TYR A 19 4.05 5.30 -4.85
N GLY A 20 4.89 6.14 -5.46
CA GLY A 20 5.84 7.00 -4.74
C GLY A 20 5.18 8.10 -3.92
N LYS A 21 4.08 8.70 -4.41
CA LYS A 21 3.32 9.75 -3.70
C LYS A 21 2.42 9.19 -2.61
N ASP A 22 1.75 8.08 -2.89
CA ASP A 22 0.68 7.54 -2.06
C ASP A 22 0.55 6.02 -2.22
N VAL A 23 1.34 5.30 -1.43
CA VAL A 23 1.31 3.83 -1.35
C VAL A 23 -0.07 3.30 -0.97
N GLN A 24 -0.85 4.06 -0.19
CA GLN A 24 -2.19 3.62 0.23
C GLN A 24 -3.18 3.67 -0.93
N TYR A 25 -3.04 4.65 -1.81
CA TYR A 25 -3.84 4.69 -3.03
C TYR A 25 -3.54 3.49 -3.93
N ALA A 26 -2.26 3.19 -4.16
CA ALA A 26 -1.85 2.01 -4.93
C ALA A 26 -2.40 0.71 -4.32
N ARG A 27 -2.46 0.64 -3.00
CA ARG A 27 -3.00 -0.50 -2.27
C ARG A 27 -4.53 -0.62 -2.33
N TRP A 28 -5.24 0.50 -2.24
CA TRP A 28 -6.69 0.55 -2.48
C TRP A 28 -6.99 0.13 -3.91
N LEU A 29 -6.22 0.64 -4.87
CA LEU A 29 -6.35 0.35 -6.28
C LEU A 29 -6.28 -1.16 -6.50
N ARG A 30 -5.28 -1.84 -5.91
CA ARG A 30 -5.14 -3.31 -5.84
C ARG A 30 -6.43 -4.06 -5.48
N THR A 31 -7.26 -3.50 -4.60
CA THR A 31 -8.50 -4.14 -4.13
C THR A 31 -9.66 -3.97 -5.13
N GLN A 32 -9.51 -3.09 -6.13
CA GLN A 32 -10.54 -2.80 -7.13
C GLN A 32 -10.35 -3.66 -8.37
N ASP A 33 -10.76 -4.94 -8.32
CA ASP A 33 -10.58 -5.87 -9.45
C ASP A 33 -11.18 -5.32 -10.75
N ILE A 34 -12.36 -4.70 -10.72
CA ILE A 34 -13.03 -4.14 -11.92
C ILE A 34 -12.16 -3.08 -12.62
N LEU A 35 -11.47 -2.24 -11.85
CA LEU A 35 -10.62 -1.17 -12.40
C LEU A 35 -9.30 -1.72 -12.93
N ILE A 36 -8.80 -2.79 -12.31
CA ILE A 36 -7.50 -3.37 -12.62
C ILE A 36 -7.60 -4.43 -13.73
N GLU A 37 -8.72 -5.13 -13.84
CA GLU A 37 -8.98 -6.12 -14.89
C GLU A 37 -8.87 -5.48 -16.28
N SER A 38 -9.23 -4.20 -16.40
CA SER A 38 -9.02 -3.41 -17.62
C SER A 38 -7.55 -3.14 -17.96
N LYS A 39 -6.62 -3.28 -17.00
CA LYS A 39 -5.20 -2.95 -17.12
C LYS A 39 -4.31 -3.96 -16.37
N PRO A 40 -4.04 -5.13 -16.98
CA PRO A 40 -3.24 -6.18 -16.35
C PRO A 40 -1.81 -5.73 -16.01
N GLU A 41 -1.25 -4.77 -16.74
CA GLU A 41 0.10 -4.24 -16.48
C GLU A 41 0.19 -3.51 -15.13
N ILE A 42 -0.87 -2.80 -14.75
CA ILE A 42 -0.97 -2.15 -13.44
C ILE A 42 -1.16 -3.22 -12.35
N LYS A 43 -1.93 -4.28 -12.63
CA LYS A 43 -2.08 -5.43 -11.72
C LYS A 43 -0.72 -6.05 -11.42
N GLN A 44 0.02 -6.39 -12.47
CA GLN A 44 1.33 -7.03 -12.39
C GLN A 44 2.31 -6.18 -11.58
N PHE A 45 2.33 -4.87 -11.84
CA PHE A 45 3.18 -3.93 -11.10
C PHE A 45 2.83 -3.87 -9.62
N LEU A 46 1.53 -3.80 -9.28
CA LEU A 46 1.09 -3.76 -7.90
C LEU A 46 1.42 -5.08 -7.17
N GLU A 47 1.15 -6.22 -7.78
CA GLU A 47 1.46 -7.54 -7.21
C GLU A 47 2.96 -7.73 -6.99
N ASP A 48 3.80 -7.31 -7.95
CA ASP A 48 5.26 -7.36 -7.82
C ASP A 48 5.76 -6.47 -6.68
N LYS A 49 5.24 -5.24 -6.56
CA LYS A 49 5.60 -4.30 -5.49
C LYS A 49 5.10 -4.71 -4.11
N PHE A 50 4.05 -5.52 -4.02
CA PHE A 50 3.46 -5.94 -2.75
C PHE A 50 3.76 -7.41 -2.38
N LYS A 51 4.47 -8.17 -3.23
CA LYS A 51 4.85 -9.58 -2.99
C LYS A 51 5.63 -9.80 -1.70
N ASP A 52 6.46 -8.83 -1.31
CA ASP A 52 7.36 -8.95 -0.14
C ASP A 52 6.74 -8.41 1.17
N SER A 53 5.61 -7.72 1.09
CA SER A 53 5.05 -7.02 2.24
C SER A 53 3.85 -7.78 2.78
N ASP A 54 4.04 -8.46 3.91
CA ASP A 54 3.05 -9.11 4.80
C ASP A 54 1.99 -8.10 5.29
N ASN A 55 1.22 -7.58 4.35
CA ASN A 55 0.33 -6.44 4.49
C ASN A 55 -1.01 -6.82 5.13
N SER A 56 -1.24 -8.12 5.38
CA SER A 56 -2.41 -8.70 6.03
C SER A 56 -2.76 -8.04 7.36
N TYR A 57 -1.75 -7.44 8.03
CA TYR A 57 -1.90 -6.84 9.35
C TYR A 57 -1.68 -5.32 9.40
N LEU A 58 -1.81 -4.62 8.27
CA LEU A 58 -1.75 -3.16 8.25
C LEU A 58 -3.09 -2.56 8.71
N LEU A 59 -3.07 -1.76 9.78
CA LEU A 59 -4.27 -1.12 10.28
C LEU A 59 -4.70 0.03 9.35
N THR A 60 -5.95 -0.03 8.89
CA THR A 60 -6.55 1.02 8.05
C THR A 60 -7.24 2.12 8.86
N TRP A 61 -7.37 1.92 10.17
CA TRP A 61 -8.08 2.79 11.11
C TRP A 61 -7.39 2.82 12.49
N GLY A 62 -7.77 3.79 13.33
CA GLY A 62 -7.31 3.92 14.72
C GLY A 62 -5.94 4.59 14.91
N LYS A 63 -5.44 4.55 16.16
CA LYS A 63 -4.21 5.24 16.62
C LYS A 63 -2.94 4.87 15.84
N TYR A 64 -2.86 3.65 15.33
CA TYR A 64 -1.70 3.13 14.59
C TYR A 64 -2.02 2.90 13.11
N LYS A 65 -2.86 3.77 12.53
CA LYS A 65 -3.19 3.75 11.11
C LYS A 65 -1.91 3.80 10.26
N ASN A 66 -1.89 3.03 9.17
CA ASN A 66 -0.75 2.83 8.27
C ASN A 66 0.46 2.09 8.87
N HIS A 67 0.36 1.58 10.10
CA HIS A 67 1.38 0.69 10.67
C HIS A 67 0.90 -0.76 10.68
N THR A 68 1.84 -1.69 10.55
CA THR A 68 1.57 -3.13 10.70
C THR A 68 1.49 -3.52 12.17
N ILE A 69 0.72 -4.57 12.49
CA ILE A 69 0.68 -5.15 13.84
C ILE A 69 2.09 -5.54 14.32
N LYS A 70 2.97 -6.04 13.43
CA LYS A 70 4.39 -6.27 13.74
C LYS A 70 5.07 -5.02 14.28
N TRP A 71 4.94 -3.88 13.58
CA TRP A 71 5.52 -2.61 14.03
C TRP A 71 5.00 -2.20 15.42
N ILE A 72 3.69 -2.39 15.68
CA ILE A 72 3.07 -2.06 16.96
C ILE A 72 3.62 -2.95 18.08
N HIS A 73 3.75 -4.25 17.85
CA HIS A 73 4.38 -5.17 18.81
C HIS A 73 5.83 -4.79 19.08
N THR A 74 6.58 -4.44 18.04
CA THR A 74 7.99 -4.02 18.17
C THR A 74 8.11 -2.74 19.02
N LYS A 75 7.21 -1.77 18.80
CA LYS A 75 7.17 -0.52 19.59
C LYS A 75 6.74 -0.76 21.05
N SER A 76 5.81 -1.69 21.27
CA SER A 76 5.39 -2.10 22.62
C SER A 76 6.55 -2.73 23.40
N LEU A 77 7.33 -3.60 22.75
CA LEU A 77 8.51 -4.23 23.32
C LEU A 77 9.63 -3.22 23.65
N LEU A 78 9.89 -2.26 22.76
CA LEU A 78 10.87 -1.18 23.02
C LEU A 78 10.51 -0.30 24.23
N SER A 79 9.21 -0.03 24.43
CA SER A 79 8.71 0.71 25.59
C SER A 79 8.94 -0.02 26.93
N MET A 80 8.99 -1.36 26.91
CA MET A 80 9.27 -2.17 28.10
C MET A 80 10.77 -2.22 28.44
N VAL A 81 11.65 -2.18 27.44
CA VAL A 81 13.12 -2.24 27.65
C VAL A 81 13.68 -0.92 28.18
N ALA A 82 13.10 0.22 27.81
CA ALA A 82 13.59 1.55 28.22
C ALA A 82 13.22 1.97 29.66
N LYS A 83 12.53 1.11 30.43
CA LYS A 83 12.13 1.38 31.83
C LYS A 83 12.98 0.64 32.88
N LYS A 84 14.11 0.06 32.48
CA LYS A 84 15.02 -0.67 33.37
C LYS A 84 16.34 0.07 33.47
#